data_AF-A0A839GQI6-F1
#
_entry.id   AF-A0A839GQI6-F1
#
_cell.length_a   1.000
_cell.length_b   1.000
_cell.length_c   1.000
_cell.angle_alpha   90.00
_cell.angle_beta   90.00
_cell.angle_gamma   90.00
#
_symmetry.space_group_name_H-M   'P 1'
#
loop_
_entity.id
_entity.type
_entity.pdbx_description
1 polymer ?
#
loop_
_entity_poly.entity_id
_entity_poly.type
_entity_poly.pdbx_seq_one_letter_code
_entity_poly.pdbx_strand_id
1 'polypeptide(L)'
;MQKISYLVLRVLGSLIFIMAGLNHLFQTEEAVAKLQKAPFMHLTSWIASPETLIILSGVGLLIGGLLLLAGLQTKWTAMLLALILIPITLTVQVDSPAGNGPLFKNIALLGMLFFFSVNGARYYSLDQFIQSKLFPNMNISKAGKMLAIFAIALLPFLSSCATAETSTQVPSKASAKNYAVLISQPNHVKAAVHTAQTMTPTSDYKRDSFVVMACAKSVEAFVKGSDMAAEIEKGKVAGVQYKVCGMSLKQFNIDPATLVEGVTIIPNGLTYMFDLQAQGYTTVEL
;
A
#
# COMPACT_ATOMS: atom_id res chain seq x y z
N MET A 1 -23.09 0.78 24.86
CA MET A 1 -22.39 0.46 23.61
C MET A 1 -22.30 1.65 22.65
N GLN A 2 -23.42 2.23 22.19
CA GLN A 2 -23.40 3.31 21.19
C GLN A 2 -22.46 4.50 21.51
N LYS A 3 -22.45 5.02 22.75
CA LYS A 3 -21.57 6.14 23.14
C LYS A 3 -20.08 5.84 22.96
N ILE A 4 -19.67 4.62 23.33
CA ILE A 4 -18.29 4.15 23.24
C ILE A 4 -17.93 3.92 21.76
N SER A 5 -18.83 3.36 20.95
CA SER A 5 -18.59 3.16 19.53
C SER A 5 -18.33 4.47 18.78
N TYR A 6 -19.08 5.54 19.07
CA TYR A 6 -18.84 6.87 18.49
C TYR A 6 -17.46 7.41 18.90
N LEU A 7 -17.11 7.29 20.18
CA LEU A 7 -15.82 7.76 20.68
C LEU A 7 -14.65 6.98 20.07
N VAL A 8 -14.73 5.65 20.06
CA VAL A 8 -13.68 4.78 19.50
C VAL A 8 -13.47 5.06 18.02
N LEU A 9 -14.56 5.13 17.23
CA LEU A 9 -14.46 5.44 15.80
C LEU A 9 -13.81 6.80 15.56
N ARG A 10 -14.16 7.82 16.38
CA ARG A 10 -13.57 9.16 16.28
C ARG A 10 -12.09 9.16 16.62
N VAL A 11 -11.72 8.54 17.75
CA VAL A 11 -10.33 8.49 18.21
C VAL A 11 -9.45 7.76 17.20
N LEU A 12 -9.84 6.54 16.80
CA LEU A 12 -9.05 5.75 15.84
C LEU A 12 -8.96 6.43 14.48
N GLY A 13 -10.07 6.98 13.98
CA GLY A 13 -10.09 7.74 12.73
C GLY A 13 -9.19 8.97 12.77
N SER A 14 -9.25 9.76 13.85
CA SER A 14 -8.41 10.93 14.06
C SER A 14 -6.92 10.60 14.11
N LEU A 15 -6.54 9.51 14.80
CA LEU A 15 -5.13 9.10 14.89
C LEU A 15 -4.54 8.78 13.50
N ILE A 16 -5.34 8.20 12.60
CA ILE A 16 -4.91 7.94 11.23
C ILE A 16 -4.62 9.26 10.48
N PHE A 17 -5.48 10.27 10.62
CA PHE A 17 -5.26 11.59 9.99
C PHE A 17 -4.08 12.35 10.60
N ILE A 18 -3.91 12.29 11.92
CA ILE A 18 -2.75 12.89 12.61
C ILE A 18 -1.45 12.26 12.10
N MET A 19 -1.37 10.92 12.08
CA MET A 19 -0.18 10.23 11.58
C MET A 19 0.05 10.49 10.10
N ALA A 20 -0.99 10.52 9.27
CA ALA A 20 -0.85 10.87 7.86
C ALA A 20 -0.38 12.31 7.66
N GLY A 21 -0.87 13.26 8.46
CA GLY A 21 -0.43 14.65 8.44
C GLY A 21 1.04 14.79 8.81
N LEU A 22 1.46 14.16 9.91
CA LEU A 22 2.87 14.13 10.33
C LEU A 22 3.76 13.49 9.25
N ASN A 23 3.32 12.41 8.61
CA ASN A 23 4.10 11.76 7.56
C ASN A 23 4.29 12.68 6.34
N HIS A 24 3.26 13.41 5.92
CA HIS A 24 3.38 14.38 4.83
C HIS A 24 4.31 15.55 5.15
N LEU A 25 4.43 15.93 6.43
CA LEU A 25 5.28 17.05 6.87
C LEU A 25 6.73 16.64 7.15
N PHE A 26 6.97 15.41 7.62
CA PHE A 26 8.32 14.90 7.92
C PHE A 26 8.95 14.14 6.75
N GLN A 27 8.16 13.57 5.84
CA GLN A 27 8.63 12.83 4.67
C GLN A 27 8.17 13.50 3.37
N THR A 28 8.23 14.84 3.34
CA THR A 28 7.76 15.65 2.20
C THR A 28 8.41 15.22 0.89
N GLU A 29 9.72 14.95 0.88
CA GLU A 29 10.45 14.53 -0.34
C GLU A 29 9.92 13.22 -0.92
N GLU A 30 9.67 12.22 -0.07
CA GLU A 30 9.13 10.93 -0.50
C GLU A 30 7.68 11.07 -1.00
N ALA A 31 6.89 11.89 -0.30
CA ALA A 31 5.51 12.16 -0.69
C ALA A 31 5.44 12.92 -2.03
N VAL A 32 6.35 13.88 -2.27
CA VAL A 32 6.48 14.60 -3.54
C VAL A 32 6.88 13.64 -4.65
N ALA A 33 7.86 12.76 -4.41
CA ALA A 33 8.28 11.75 -5.39
C ALA A 33 7.13 10.80 -5.77
N LYS A 34 6.27 10.43 -4.81
CA LYS A 34 5.05 9.63 -5.08
C LYS A 34 4.05 10.40 -5.94
N LEU A 35 3.81 11.68 -5.64
CA LEU A 35 2.90 12.53 -6.41
C LEU A 35 3.43 12.80 -7.83
N GLN A 36 4.74 12.94 -8.02
CA GLN A 36 5.35 13.15 -9.35
C GLN A 36 5.24 11.91 -10.24
N LYS A 37 5.30 10.70 -9.66
CA LYS A 37 5.15 9.43 -10.39
C LYS A 37 3.68 9.06 -10.64
N ALA A 38 2.74 9.80 -10.08
CA ALA A 38 1.32 9.49 -10.17
C ALA A 38 0.75 9.77 -11.57
N PRO A 39 -0.11 8.87 -12.11
CA PRO A 39 -0.66 9.01 -13.46
C PRO A 39 -1.50 10.28 -13.65
N PHE A 40 -2.05 10.82 -12.55
CA PHE A 40 -2.92 11.99 -12.57
C PHE A 40 -2.27 13.27 -12.02
N MET A 41 -0.93 13.35 -11.95
CA MET A 41 -0.22 14.54 -11.44
C MET A 41 -0.62 15.83 -12.18
N HIS A 42 -0.92 15.73 -13.49
CA HIS A 42 -1.42 16.83 -14.31
C HIS A 42 -2.66 17.52 -13.72
N LEU A 43 -3.56 16.78 -13.06
CA LEU A 43 -4.78 17.34 -12.46
C LEU A 43 -4.50 18.26 -11.27
N THR A 44 -3.26 18.34 -10.80
CA THR A 44 -2.88 19.16 -9.64
C THR A 44 -1.80 20.19 -9.95
N SER A 45 -1.05 20.03 -11.04
CA SER A 45 0.07 20.91 -11.41
C SER A 45 -0.33 22.36 -11.70
N TRP A 46 -1.62 22.60 -11.99
CA TRP A 46 -2.20 23.92 -12.24
C TRP A 46 -2.67 24.63 -10.97
N ILE A 47 -2.78 23.92 -9.83
CA ILE A 47 -3.25 24.48 -8.55
C ILE A 47 -2.08 25.09 -7.79
N ALA A 48 -1.04 24.29 -7.54
CA ALA A 48 0.16 24.70 -6.81
C ALA A 48 1.29 23.70 -7.09
N SER A 49 2.51 24.00 -6.62
CA SER A 49 3.62 23.05 -6.73
C SER A 49 3.33 21.77 -5.93
N PRO A 50 3.84 20.60 -6.35
CA PRO A 50 3.69 19.34 -5.63
C PRO A 50 4.08 19.43 -4.15
N GLU A 51 5.17 20.15 -3.86
CA GLU A 51 5.65 20.39 -2.50
C GLU A 51 4.64 21.18 -1.67
N THR A 52 4.13 22.30 -2.21
CA THR A 52 3.12 23.13 -1.52
C THR A 52 1.83 22.36 -1.28
N LEU A 53 1.36 21.56 -2.26
CA LEU A 53 0.16 20.75 -2.11
C LEU A 53 0.30 19.73 -0.98
N ILE A 54 1.46 19.08 -0.89
CA ILE A 54 1.72 18.08 0.14
C ILE A 54 1.84 18.72 1.51
N ILE A 55 2.56 19.83 1.66
CA ILE A 55 2.65 20.56 2.93
C ILE A 55 1.26 21.05 3.36
N LEU A 56 0.50 21.66 2.46
CA LEU A 56 -0.85 22.16 2.75
C LEU A 56 -1.78 21.03 3.19
N SER A 57 -1.74 19.90 2.48
CA SER A 57 -2.51 18.72 2.86
C SER A 57 -2.05 18.13 4.20
N GLY A 58 -0.74 18.09 4.48
CA GLY A 58 -0.18 17.61 5.73
C GLY A 58 -0.62 18.43 6.94
N VAL A 59 -0.54 19.76 6.84
CA VAL A 59 -1.06 20.69 7.85
C VAL A 59 -2.56 20.52 8.03
N GLY A 60 -3.31 20.45 6.91
CA GLY A 60 -4.77 20.29 6.95
C GLY A 60 -5.21 18.98 7.61
N LEU A 61 -4.52 17.87 7.31
CA LEU A 61 -4.78 16.56 7.92
C LEU A 61 -4.43 16.54 9.42
N LEU A 62 -3.32 17.17 9.81
CA LEU A 62 -2.89 17.25 11.20
C LEU A 62 -3.89 18.06 12.05
N ILE A 63 -4.19 19.28 11.61
CA ILE A 63 -5.15 20.17 12.30
C ILE A 63 -6.54 19.53 12.30
N GLY A 64 -7.00 19.04 11.14
CA GLY A 64 -8.30 18.38 11.03
C GLY A 64 -8.40 17.14 11.92
N GLY A 65 -7.35 16.33 11.99
CA GLY A 65 -7.28 15.14 12.86
C GLY A 65 -7.39 15.50 14.34
N LEU A 66 -6.70 16.55 14.80
CA LEU A 66 -6.78 17.06 16.17
C LEU A 66 -8.16 17.64 16.51
N LEU A 67 -8.74 18.44 15.61
CA LEU A 67 -10.09 18.99 15.77
C LEU A 67 -11.15 17.88 15.85
N LEU A 68 -11.03 16.87 14.99
CA LEU A 68 -11.93 15.71 14.99
C LEU A 68 -11.77 14.91 16.29
N LEU A 69 -10.54 14.76 16.80
CA LEU A 69 -10.25 14.03 18.04
C LEU A 69 -10.95 14.69 19.24
N ALA A 70 -10.76 16.00 19.36
CA ALA A 70 -11.42 16.85 20.36
C ALA A 70 -12.95 16.87 20.20
N GLY A 71 -13.45 16.53 19.00
CA GLY A 71 -14.87 16.66 18.65
C GLY A 71 -15.29 18.12 18.64
N LEU A 72 -14.47 18.98 18.01
CA LEU A 72 -14.75 20.40 17.80
C LEU A 72 -15.18 20.63 16.35
N GLN A 73 -16.32 21.29 16.16
CA GLN A 73 -16.99 21.51 14.88
C GLN A 73 -17.03 20.27 13.99
N THR A 74 -17.35 19.12 14.61
CA THR A 74 -17.11 17.79 14.07
C THR A 74 -17.62 17.59 12.63
N LYS A 75 -18.79 18.17 12.32
CA LYS A 75 -19.39 18.05 10.98
C LYS A 75 -18.55 18.74 9.91
N TRP A 76 -18.12 19.97 10.18
CA TRP A 76 -17.32 20.78 9.26
C TRP A 76 -15.90 20.25 9.16
N THR A 77 -15.31 19.85 10.27
CA THR A 77 -14.00 19.19 10.28
C THR A 77 -14.01 17.91 9.45
N ALA A 78 -15.07 17.10 9.56
CA ALA A 78 -15.19 15.90 8.76
C ALA A 78 -15.32 16.19 7.25
N MET A 79 -16.07 17.24 6.86
CA MET A 79 -16.16 17.68 5.47
C MET A 79 -14.83 18.20 4.93
N LEU A 80 -14.10 18.99 5.73
CA LEU A 80 -12.77 19.50 5.35
C LEU A 80 -11.79 18.36 5.13
N LEU A 81 -11.71 17.40 6.07
CA LEU A 81 -10.86 16.23 5.93
C LEU A 81 -11.23 15.39 4.71
N ALA A 82 -12.53 15.27 4.38
CA ALA A 82 -12.97 14.55 3.20
C ALA A 82 -12.55 15.27 1.91
N LEU A 83 -12.66 16.60 1.88
CA LEU A 83 -12.23 17.43 0.76
C LEU A 83 -10.71 17.33 0.52
N ILE A 84 -9.91 17.18 1.58
CA ILE A 84 -8.45 16.94 1.46
C ILE A 84 -8.17 15.50 1.01
N LEU A 85 -8.91 14.51 1.54
CA LEU A 85 -8.67 13.10 1.29
C LEU A 85 -9.01 12.67 -0.14
N ILE A 86 -10.06 13.24 -0.74
CA ILE A 86 -10.51 12.87 -2.10
C ILE A 86 -9.41 13.09 -3.15
N PRO A 87 -8.82 14.29 -3.29
CA PRO A 87 -7.73 14.51 -4.25
C PRO A 87 -6.54 13.59 -4.01
N ILE A 88 -6.11 13.41 -2.75
CA ILE A 88 -4.97 12.51 -2.41
C ILE A 88 -5.25 11.09 -2.87
N THR A 89 -6.49 10.62 -2.71
CA THR A 89 -6.90 9.27 -3.11
C THR A 89 -6.88 9.11 -4.62
N LEU A 90 -7.47 10.07 -5.33
CA LEU A 90 -7.59 10.02 -6.80
C LEU A 90 -6.24 10.18 -7.51
N THR A 91 -5.35 11.01 -6.99
CA THR A 91 -4.06 11.25 -7.65
C THR A 91 -3.04 10.18 -7.32
N VAL A 92 -2.83 9.85 -6.04
CA VAL A 92 -1.69 9.03 -5.61
C VAL A 92 -2.02 7.54 -5.50
N GLN A 93 -3.28 7.16 -5.28
CA GLN A 93 -3.61 5.83 -4.75
C GLN A 93 -4.42 4.92 -5.69
N VAL A 94 -4.87 5.41 -6.85
CA VAL A 94 -5.67 4.62 -7.81
C VAL A 94 -4.82 3.59 -8.55
N ASP A 95 -3.51 3.82 -8.68
CA ASP A 95 -2.60 2.95 -9.42
C ASP A 95 -1.29 2.70 -8.63
N SER A 96 -1.43 2.22 -7.39
CA SER A 96 -0.28 1.98 -6.52
C SER A 96 0.40 0.64 -6.86
N PRO A 97 1.74 0.61 -7.04
CA PRO A 97 2.49 -0.64 -7.25
C PRO A 97 2.38 -1.65 -6.09
N ALA A 98 1.94 -1.20 -4.91
CA ALA A 98 1.72 -2.02 -3.73
C ALA A 98 0.31 -2.67 -3.68
N GLY A 99 -0.47 -2.56 -4.76
CA GLY A 99 -1.86 -3.04 -4.85
C GLY A 99 -2.89 -2.06 -4.28
N ASN A 100 -4.15 -2.50 -4.20
CA ASN A 100 -5.29 -1.62 -3.88
C ASN A 100 -5.49 -1.35 -2.38
N GLY A 101 -4.61 -1.84 -1.50
CA GLY A 101 -4.73 -1.69 -0.04
C GLY A 101 -4.82 -0.23 0.42
N PRO A 102 -3.91 0.66 0.00
CA PRO A 102 -3.98 2.09 0.33
C PRO A 102 -5.29 2.75 -0.12
N LEU A 103 -5.78 2.41 -1.33
CA LEU A 103 -7.04 2.92 -1.87
C LEU A 103 -8.23 2.55 -0.97
N PHE A 104 -8.37 1.28 -0.61
CA PHE A 104 -9.47 0.82 0.23
C PHE A 104 -9.44 1.41 1.65
N LYS A 105 -8.25 1.64 2.21
CA LYS A 105 -8.12 2.37 3.48
C LYS A 105 -8.71 3.78 3.36
N ASN A 106 -8.42 4.50 2.29
CA ASN A 106 -8.96 5.85 2.09
C ASN A 106 -10.48 5.84 1.84
N ILE A 107 -11.01 4.83 1.14
CA ILE A 107 -12.46 4.64 0.99
C ILE A 107 -13.13 4.43 2.35
N ALA A 108 -12.56 3.59 3.21
CA ALA A 108 -13.07 3.37 4.57
C ALA A 108 -13.03 4.65 5.43
N LEU A 109 -11.95 5.44 5.30
CA LEU A 109 -11.84 6.74 5.96
C LEU A 109 -12.89 7.74 5.46
N LEU A 110 -13.16 7.79 4.16
CA LEU A 110 -14.24 8.62 3.61
C LEU A 110 -15.61 8.21 4.18
N GLY A 111 -15.88 6.91 4.32
CA GLY A 111 -17.09 6.42 4.97
C GLY A 111 -17.21 6.89 6.43
N MET A 112 -16.12 6.84 7.18
CA MET A 112 -16.07 7.35 8.56
C MET A 112 -16.25 8.87 8.63
N LEU A 113 -15.64 9.63 7.72
CA LEU A 113 -15.82 11.08 7.64
C LEU A 113 -17.25 11.45 7.27
N PHE A 114 -17.87 10.74 6.32
CA PHE A 114 -19.27 10.93 5.98
C PHE A 114 -20.20 10.63 7.17
N PHE A 115 -19.88 9.58 7.94
CA PHE A 115 -20.60 9.30 9.18
C PHE A 115 -20.57 10.50 10.14
N PHE A 116 -19.41 11.12 10.37
CA PHE A 116 -19.29 12.28 11.25
C PHE A 116 -19.83 13.59 10.66
N SER A 117 -19.83 13.75 9.33
CA SER A 117 -20.41 14.93 8.68
C SER A 117 -21.92 14.99 8.87
N VAL A 118 -22.60 13.83 8.83
CA VAL A 118 -24.05 13.73 9.06
C VAL A 118 -24.38 13.74 10.56
N ASN A 119 -23.69 12.91 11.34
CA ASN A 119 -24.08 12.65 12.73
C ASN A 119 -23.49 13.63 13.74
N GLY A 120 -22.36 14.27 13.42
CA GLY A 120 -21.52 14.97 14.40
C GLY A 120 -20.91 14.02 15.44
N ALA A 121 -20.22 14.57 16.43
CA ALA A 121 -19.55 13.76 17.45
C ALA A 121 -20.50 13.08 18.45
N ARG A 122 -21.65 13.72 18.75
CA ARG A 122 -22.70 13.34 19.73
C ARG A 122 -22.26 13.17 21.19
N TYR A 123 -21.16 12.46 21.46
CA TYR A 123 -20.73 12.08 22.81
C TYR A 123 -19.26 12.44 23.05
N TYR A 124 -18.94 12.79 24.30
CA TYR A 124 -17.57 13.06 24.77
C TYR A 124 -16.83 14.05 23.86
N SER A 125 -17.49 15.14 23.49
CA SER A 125 -16.99 16.09 22.49
C SER A 125 -17.02 17.52 23.02
N LEU A 126 -16.08 18.33 22.56
CA LEU A 126 -16.07 19.75 22.89
C LEU A 126 -17.32 20.45 22.35
N ASP A 127 -17.85 20.00 21.20
CA ASP A 127 -19.13 20.44 20.64
C ASP A 127 -20.28 20.33 21.66
N GLN A 128 -20.36 19.19 22.35
CA GLN A 128 -21.38 18.95 23.38
C GLN A 128 -21.20 19.90 24.56
N PHE A 129 -19.97 20.11 25.01
CA PHE A 129 -19.67 21.02 26.12
C PHE A 129 -20.02 22.47 25.77
N ILE A 130 -19.63 22.93 24.57
CA ILE A 130 -19.90 24.28 24.08
C ILE A 130 -21.40 24.51 23.90
N GLN A 131 -22.13 23.58 23.26
CA GLN A 131 -23.58 23.72 23.06
C GLN A 131 -24.36 23.71 24.38
N SER A 132 -23.95 22.88 25.34
CA SER A 132 -24.59 22.84 26.67
C SER A 132 -24.43 24.14 27.46
N LYS A 133 -23.39 24.94 27.17
CA LYS A 133 -23.07 26.17 27.90
C LYS A 133 -23.55 27.44 27.20
N LEU A 134 -23.57 27.47 25.86
CA LEU A 134 -23.90 28.67 25.08
C LEU A 134 -25.36 28.74 24.58
N PHE A 135 -26.02 27.61 24.31
CA PHE A 135 -27.38 27.61 23.73
C PHE A 135 -28.25 26.47 24.27
N PRO A 136 -28.70 26.55 25.55
CA PRO A 136 -29.44 25.46 26.18
C PRO A 136 -30.82 25.19 25.56
N ASN A 137 -31.37 26.08 24.72
CA ASN A 137 -32.75 26.01 24.22
C ASN A 137 -32.92 26.21 22.70
N MET A 138 -31.89 25.96 21.88
CA MET A 138 -32.03 26.04 20.41
C MET A 138 -32.34 24.68 19.79
N ASN A 139 -33.59 24.53 19.33
CA ASN A 139 -34.09 23.36 18.62
C ASN A 139 -33.57 23.36 17.16
N ILE A 140 -32.38 22.79 16.94
CA ILE A 140 -31.76 22.61 15.62
C ILE A 140 -32.36 21.36 14.94
N SER A 141 -33.67 21.32 14.70
CA SER A 141 -34.33 20.20 14.01
C SER A 141 -34.66 20.46 12.54
N LYS A 142 -34.24 21.61 11.97
CA LYS A 142 -34.57 21.95 10.57
C LYS A 142 -33.41 22.03 9.58
N ALA A 143 -32.17 21.76 10.00
CA ALA A 143 -31.03 21.71 9.06
C ALA A 143 -30.82 20.31 8.41
N GLY A 144 -31.49 19.27 8.92
CA GLY A 144 -31.32 17.89 8.46
C GLY A 144 -32.05 17.53 7.15
N LYS A 145 -32.97 18.38 6.68
CA LYS A 145 -33.76 18.09 5.46
C LYS A 145 -33.15 18.63 4.17
N MET A 146 -32.07 19.41 4.25
CA MET A 146 -31.42 20.05 3.09
C MET A 146 -29.98 19.57 2.86
N LEU A 147 -29.68 18.32 3.22
CA LEU A 147 -28.44 17.62 2.86
C LEU A 147 -28.68 16.21 2.29
N ALA A 148 -29.92 15.72 2.37
CA ALA A 148 -30.35 14.48 1.72
C ALA A 148 -30.46 14.59 0.19
N ILE A 149 -30.48 15.82 -0.35
CA ILE A 149 -30.57 16.05 -1.80
C ILE A 149 -29.18 15.97 -2.47
N PHE A 150 -28.08 16.21 -1.74
CA PHE A 150 -26.72 16.11 -2.30
C PHE A 150 -26.14 14.68 -2.27
N ALA A 151 -26.71 13.78 -1.46
CA ALA A 151 -26.33 12.36 -1.44
C ALA A 151 -26.95 11.56 -2.61
N ILE A 152 -28.00 12.09 -3.27
CA ILE A 152 -28.63 11.44 -4.44
C ILE A 152 -27.98 11.90 -5.75
N ALA A 153 -27.35 13.07 -5.77
CA ALA A 153 -26.65 13.60 -6.95
C ALA A 153 -25.26 12.96 -7.21
N LEU A 154 -24.73 12.17 -6.27
CA LEU A 154 -23.46 11.44 -6.43
C LEU A 154 -23.63 9.93 -6.67
N LEU A 155 -24.88 9.43 -6.77
CA LEU A 155 -25.16 8.04 -7.12
C LEU A 155 -25.15 7.69 -8.63
N PRO A 156 -25.22 8.62 -9.61
CA PRO A 156 -25.11 8.21 -11.01
C PRO A 156 -23.66 8.10 -11.52
N PHE A 157 -22.64 8.48 -10.74
CA PHE A 157 -21.22 8.41 -11.18
C PHE A 157 -20.51 7.09 -10.85
N LEU A 158 -21.19 6.11 -10.24
CA LEU A 158 -20.64 4.77 -9.99
C LEU A 158 -21.31 3.66 -10.84
N SER A 159 -22.08 4.02 -11.89
CA SER A 159 -22.80 3.05 -12.72
C SER A 159 -22.38 3.00 -14.19
N SER A 160 -21.15 3.42 -14.52
CA SER A 160 -20.55 3.21 -15.84
C SER A 160 -19.10 2.77 -15.73
N CYS A 161 -18.92 1.47 -15.44
CA CYS A 161 -17.87 0.61 -16.00
C CYS A 161 -18.07 -0.81 -15.42
N ALA A 162 -19.22 -1.41 -15.75
CA ALA A 162 -19.32 -2.85 -15.84
C ALA A 162 -19.27 -3.22 -17.33
N THR A 163 -18.13 -2.97 -17.97
CA THR A 163 -17.74 -3.83 -19.09
C THR A 163 -17.42 -5.17 -18.46
N ALA A 164 -18.36 -6.10 -18.57
CA ALA A 164 -18.01 -7.51 -18.55
C ALA A 164 -17.00 -7.71 -19.69
N GLU A 165 -15.72 -7.74 -19.36
CA GLU A 165 -14.73 -8.38 -20.21
C GLU A 165 -15.05 -9.87 -20.20
N THR A 166 -15.97 -10.26 -21.07
CA THR A 166 -15.91 -11.59 -21.67
C THR A 166 -14.57 -11.62 -22.39
N SER A 167 -13.58 -12.20 -21.73
CA SER A 167 -12.33 -12.58 -22.36
C SER A 167 -12.65 -13.69 -23.37
N THR A 168 -13.10 -13.28 -24.55
CA THR A 168 -12.88 -14.09 -25.75
C THR A 168 -11.39 -14.08 -25.97
N GLN A 169 -10.72 -15.07 -25.35
CA GLN A 169 -9.34 -15.40 -25.61
C GLN A 169 -9.22 -15.74 -27.09
N VAL A 170 -8.84 -14.74 -27.88
CA VAL A 170 -8.06 -15.01 -29.09
C VAL A 170 -6.78 -15.68 -28.58
N PRO A 171 -6.43 -16.89 -29.07
CA PRO A 171 -5.20 -17.55 -28.65
C PRO A 171 -4.01 -16.77 -29.19
N SER A 172 -3.59 -15.77 -28.42
CA SER A 172 -2.32 -15.08 -28.63
C SER A 172 -1.22 -16.05 -28.21
N LYS A 173 -0.31 -16.34 -29.14
CA LYS A 173 0.93 -17.08 -28.91
C LYS A 173 1.56 -16.61 -27.60
N ALA A 174 1.60 -17.54 -26.64
CA ALA A 174 2.14 -17.38 -25.31
C ALA A 174 3.57 -16.80 -25.34
N SER A 175 3.74 -15.54 -24.95
CA SER A 175 5.06 -14.97 -24.65
C SER A 175 5.54 -15.53 -23.32
N ALA A 176 6.75 -16.07 -23.30
CA ALA A 176 7.36 -16.70 -22.13
C ALA A 176 7.69 -15.64 -21.05
N LYS A 177 7.57 -16.00 -19.77
CA LYS A 177 7.69 -15.06 -18.63
C LYS A 177 8.86 -15.42 -17.73
N ASN A 178 9.51 -14.37 -17.21
CA ASN A 178 10.67 -14.48 -16.32
C ASN A 178 10.27 -14.18 -14.87
N TYR A 179 10.79 -14.96 -13.93
CA TYR A 179 10.44 -14.85 -12.52
C TYR A 179 11.67 -14.80 -11.64
N ALA A 180 11.59 -14.05 -10.55
CA ALA A 180 12.62 -14.05 -9.52
C ALA A 180 12.02 -14.07 -8.12
N VAL A 181 12.68 -14.76 -7.19
CA VAL A 181 12.26 -14.83 -5.80
C VAL A 181 13.43 -14.44 -4.91
N LEU A 182 13.23 -13.45 -4.06
CA LEU A 182 14.16 -13.15 -2.97
C LEU A 182 13.78 -13.99 -1.75
N ILE A 183 14.76 -14.68 -1.17
CA ILE A 183 14.58 -15.46 0.04
C ILE A 183 15.40 -14.89 1.19
N SER A 184 14.81 -14.83 2.38
CA SER A 184 15.45 -14.28 3.59
C SER A 184 15.83 -15.35 4.62
N GLN A 185 15.19 -16.53 4.58
CA GLN A 185 15.43 -17.66 5.50
C GLN A 185 15.90 -18.94 4.79
N PRO A 186 16.73 -19.79 5.42
CA PRO A 186 17.24 -21.02 4.81
C PRO A 186 16.15 -21.98 4.31
N ASN A 187 15.07 -22.12 5.06
CA ASN A 187 13.95 -23.02 4.74
C ASN A 187 13.12 -22.54 3.53
N HIS A 188 13.22 -21.26 3.13
CA HIS A 188 12.50 -20.74 1.96
C HIS A 188 13.03 -21.32 0.64
N VAL A 189 14.22 -21.93 0.63
CA VAL A 189 14.72 -22.69 -0.53
C VAL A 189 13.72 -23.77 -0.96
N LYS A 190 13.07 -24.47 -0.02
CA LYS A 190 12.05 -25.49 -0.33
C LYS A 190 10.86 -24.89 -1.08
N ALA A 191 10.34 -23.77 -0.59
CA ALA A 191 9.23 -23.07 -1.22
C ALA A 191 9.60 -22.59 -2.62
N ALA A 192 10.76 -21.95 -2.78
CA ALA A 192 11.24 -21.46 -4.07
C ALA A 192 11.43 -22.60 -5.09
N VAL A 193 11.99 -23.74 -4.67
CA VAL A 193 12.21 -24.91 -5.52
C VAL A 193 10.89 -25.56 -5.93
N HIS A 194 9.96 -25.74 -5.01
CA HIS A 194 8.65 -26.31 -5.32
C HIS A 194 7.86 -25.41 -6.30
N THR A 195 7.93 -24.09 -6.11
CA THR A 195 7.37 -23.12 -7.05
C THR A 195 8.03 -23.24 -8.43
N ALA A 196 9.35 -23.33 -8.50
CA ALA A 196 10.06 -23.51 -9.76
C ALA A 196 9.67 -24.81 -10.48
N GLN A 197 9.46 -25.91 -9.75
CA GLN A 197 9.04 -27.19 -10.33
C GLN A 197 7.62 -27.18 -10.89
N THR A 198 6.72 -26.39 -10.29
CA THR A 198 5.32 -26.28 -10.72
C THR A 198 5.12 -25.26 -11.86
N MET A 199 5.98 -24.25 -11.93
CA MET A 199 5.98 -23.25 -12.99
C MET A 199 6.77 -23.75 -14.21
N THR A 200 6.14 -24.54 -15.06
CA THR A 200 6.77 -25.03 -16.30
C THR A 200 6.46 -24.13 -17.50
N PRO A 201 7.14 -24.29 -18.65
CA PRO A 201 6.77 -23.61 -19.90
C PRO A 201 5.32 -23.90 -20.36
N THR A 202 4.76 -25.04 -19.95
CA THR A 202 3.39 -25.48 -20.29
C THR A 202 2.34 -25.14 -19.24
N SER A 203 2.75 -24.71 -18.04
CA SER A 203 1.85 -24.22 -17.00
C SER A 203 1.24 -22.86 -17.37
N ASP A 204 0.22 -22.40 -16.64
CA ASP A 204 -0.35 -21.06 -16.80
C ASP A 204 0.69 -19.93 -16.65
N TYR A 205 1.79 -20.23 -15.94
CA TYR A 205 2.88 -19.31 -15.69
C TYR A 205 3.87 -19.17 -16.85
N LYS A 206 3.90 -20.13 -17.80
CA LYS A 206 4.73 -20.08 -19.03
C LYS A 206 6.18 -19.65 -18.77
N ARG A 207 6.80 -20.29 -17.78
CA ARG A 207 8.09 -19.88 -17.24
C ARG A 207 9.23 -20.16 -18.22
N ASP A 208 9.99 -19.10 -18.53
CA ASP A 208 11.25 -19.18 -19.27
C ASP A 208 12.44 -19.25 -18.29
N SER A 209 12.61 -18.20 -17.49
CA SER A 209 13.66 -18.11 -16.47
C SER A 209 13.11 -18.08 -15.04
N PHE A 210 13.88 -18.64 -14.10
CA PHE A 210 13.62 -18.58 -12.66
C PHE A 210 14.90 -18.27 -11.89
N VAL A 211 14.94 -17.12 -11.21
CA VAL A 211 16.07 -16.70 -10.39
C VAL A 211 15.71 -16.77 -8.91
N VAL A 212 16.59 -17.33 -8.09
CA VAL A 212 16.47 -17.27 -6.63
C VAL A 212 17.62 -16.45 -6.08
N MET A 213 17.29 -15.33 -5.43
CA MET A 213 18.23 -14.42 -4.80
C MET A 213 18.24 -14.64 -3.28
N ALA A 214 19.30 -15.24 -2.77
CA ALA A 214 19.48 -15.50 -1.35
C ALA A 214 20.09 -14.29 -0.62
N CYS A 215 19.31 -13.69 0.28
CA CYS A 215 19.69 -12.58 1.13
C CYS A 215 19.48 -12.93 2.61
N ALA A 216 19.98 -12.07 3.51
CA ALA A 216 19.88 -12.26 4.96
C ALA A 216 20.39 -13.66 5.37
N LYS A 217 19.68 -14.37 6.26
CA LYS A 217 20.13 -15.65 6.81
C LYS A 217 20.07 -16.80 5.79
N SER A 218 19.31 -16.66 4.71
CA SER A 218 19.19 -17.71 3.69
C SER A 218 20.52 -18.07 3.00
N VAL A 219 21.53 -17.20 3.04
CA VAL A 219 22.86 -17.49 2.49
C VAL A 219 23.53 -18.70 3.14
N GLU A 220 23.20 -19.00 4.40
CA GLU A 220 23.67 -20.18 5.13
C GLU A 220 23.22 -21.49 4.46
N ALA A 221 22.06 -21.49 3.78
CA ALA A 221 21.55 -22.65 3.05
C ALA A 221 22.46 -23.06 1.88
N PHE A 222 23.28 -22.14 1.37
CA PHE A 222 24.14 -22.37 0.21
C PHE A 222 25.57 -22.77 0.61
N VAL A 223 25.87 -22.93 1.89
CA VAL A 223 27.15 -23.48 2.35
C VAL A 223 27.20 -24.99 2.09
N LYS A 224 28.36 -25.51 1.66
CA LYS A 224 28.59 -26.94 1.43
C LYS A 224 28.26 -27.74 2.70
N GLY A 225 27.44 -28.77 2.55
CA GLY A 225 27.00 -29.63 3.66
C GLY A 225 25.79 -29.12 4.44
N SER A 226 25.11 -28.05 3.98
CA SER A 226 23.86 -27.61 4.59
C SER A 226 22.73 -28.65 4.42
N ASP A 227 21.75 -28.59 5.32
CA ASP A 227 20.53 -29.41 5.24
C ASP A 227 19.70 -29.14 3.97
N MET A 228 19.98 -28.04 3.26
CA MET A 228 19.26 -27.63 2.04
C MET A 228 19.97 -28.07 0.75
N ALA A 229 21.12 -28.76 0.83
CA ALA A 229 21.89 -29.15 -0.35
C ALA A 229 21.09 -30.00 -1.35
N ALA A 230 20.27 -30.94 -0.86
CA ALA A 230 19.44 -31.79 -1.71
C ALA A 230 18.35 -30.98 -2.45
N GLU A 231 17.74 -30.02 -1.78
CA GLU A 231 16.73 -29.13 -2.34
C GLU A 231 17.32 -28.17 -3.38
N ILE A 232 18.53 -27.65 -3.13
CA ILE A 232 19.23 -26.80 -4.11
C ILE A 232 19.50 -27.60 -5.39
N GLU A 233 19.89 -28.86 -5.28
CA GLU A 233 20.13 -29.70 -6.45
C GLU A 233 18.84 -29.98 -7.24
N LYS A 234 17.72 -30.25 -6.56
CA LYS A 234 16.41 -30.35 -7.20
C LYS A 234 16.03 -29.09 -7.97
N GLY A 235 16.35 -27.91 -7.42
CA GLY A 235 16.10 -26.65 -8.09
C GLY A 235 16.98 -26.41 -9.30
N LYS A 236 18.27 -26.78 -9.25
CA LYS A 236 19.15 -26.72 -10.43
C LYS A 236 18.61 -27.60 -11.57
N VAL A 237 18.18 -28.82 -11.26
CA VAL A 237 17.53 -29.72 -12.24
C VAL A 237 16.24 -29.08 -12.79
N ALA A 238 15.51 -28.33 -11.97
CA ALA A 238 14.33 -27.57 -12.39
C ALA A 238 14.66 -26.24 -13.11
N GLY A 239 15.92 -25.95 -13.42
CA GLY A 239 16.35 -24.75 -14.14
C GLY A 239 16.43 -23.47 -13.28
N VAL A 240 16.51 -23.61 -11.96
CA VAL A 240 16.67 -22.45 -11.06
C VAL A 240 18.09 -21.91 -11.13
N GLN A 241 18.20 -20.59 -11.31
CA GLN A 241 19.45 -19.85 -11.24
C GLN A 241 19.64 -19.26 -9.84
N TYR A 242 20.62 -19.76 -9.11
CA TYR A 242 20.87 -19.30 -7.73
C TYR A 242 21.87 -18.15 -7.68
N LYS A 243 21.48 -17.10 -6.96
CA LYS A 243 22.27 -15.89 -6.70
C LYS A 243 22.38 -15.69 -5.19
N VAL A 244 23.55 -15.30 -4.70
CA VAL A 244 23.83 -15.16 -3.25
C VAL A 244 24.33 -13.76 -2.94
N CYS A 245 23.76 -13.13 -1.91
CA CYS A 245 24.03 -11.74 -1.58
C CYS A 245 25.39 -11.58 -0.91
N GLY A 246 26.32 -10.88 -1.56
CA GLY A 246 27.65 -10.59 -1.05
C GLY A 246 27.65 -9.76 0.23
N MET A 247 26.73 -8.81 0.38
CA MET A 247 26.55 -8.08 1.64
C MET A 247 26.14 -9.02 2.78
N SER A 248 25.23 -9.97 2.54
CA SER A 248 24.82 -10.92 3.56
C SER A 248 25.94 -11.91 3.89
N LEU A 249 26.69 -12.41 2.90
CA LEU A 249 27.87 -13.25 3.16
C LEU A 249 28.86 -12.56 4.10
N LYS A 250 29.14 -11.26 3.88
CA LYS A 250 29.98 -10.45 4.78
C LYS A 250 29.36 -10.30 6.16
N GLN A 251 28.08 -9.98 6.24
CA GLN A 251 27.36 -9.80 7.52
C GLN A 251 27.37 -11.06 8.39
N PHE A 252 27.25 -12.25 7.78
CA PHE A 252 27.24 -13.54 8.47
C PHE A 252 28.62 -14.22 8.52
N ASN A 253 29.70 -13.54 8.10
CA ASN A 253 31.07 -14.05 8.07
C ASN A 253 31.23 -15.39 7.32
N ILE A 254 30.54 -15.55 6.20
CA ILE A 254 30.61 -16.75 5.37
C ILE A 254 31.63 -16.55 4.25
N ASP A 255 32.58 -17.47 4.15
CA ASP A 255 33.57 -17.48 3.06
C ASP A 255 32.93 -17.97 1.75
N PRO A 256 32.95 -17.16 0.66
CA PRO A 256 32.55 -17.56 -0.69
C PRO A 256 33.05 -18.93 -1.15
N ALA A 257 34.26 -19.34 -0.76
CA ALA A 257 34.85 -20.63 -1.19
C ALA A 257 34.11 -21.85 -0.59
N THR A 258 33.33 -21.63 0.47
CA THR A 258 32.54 -22.67 1.15
C THR A 258 31.15 -22.86 0.55
N LEU A 259 30.76 -22.05 -0.44
CA LEU A 259 29.45 -22.15 -1.09
C LEU A 259 29.38 -23.34 -2.05
N VAL A 260 28.18 -23.89 -2.23
CA VAL A 260 27.91 -24.92 -3.24
C VAL A 260 28.18 -24.42 -4.66
N GLU A 261 28.57 -25.32 -5.55
CA GLU A 261 28.87 -24.96 -6.93
C GLU A 261 27.63 -24.49 -7.69
N GLY A 262 27.83 -23.65 -8.72
CA GLY A 262 26.76 -23.16 -9.59
C GLY A 262 25.96 -21.98 -9.03
N VAL A 263 26.40 -21.36 -7.93
CA VAL A 263 25.84 -20.09 -7.44
C VAL A 263 26.65 -18.90 -7.95
N THR A 264 25.99 -17.78 -8.24
CA THR A 264 26.68 -16.52 -8.54
C THR A 264 26.57 -15.58 -7.35
N ILE A 265 27.69 -14.98 -6.93
CA ILE A 265 27.68 -13.97 -5.88
C ILE A 265 27.35 -12.62 -6.51
N ILE A 266 26.35 -11.96 -5.94
CA ILE A 266 25.90 -10.63 -6.35
C ILE A 266 26.24 -9.65 -5.23
N PRO A 267 26.96 -8.54 -5.48
CA PRO A 267 27.40 -7.63 -4.41
C PRO A 267 26.27 -7.17 -3.50
N ASN A 268 25.15 -6.73 -4.07
CA ASN A 268 23.94 -6.31 -3.36
C ASN A 268 22.71 -6.99 -3.98
N GLY A 269 22.08 -7.88 -3.21
CA GLY A 269 20.93 -8.65 -3.69
C GLY A 269 19.68 -7.81 -3.91
N LEU A 270 19.46 -6.73 -3.15
CA LEU A 270 18.27 -5.88 -3.31
C LEU A 270 18.32 -5.07 -4.60
N THR A 271 19.48 -4.45 -4.90
CA THR A 271 19.65 -3.70 -6.16
C THR A 271 19.50 -4.62 -7.37
N TYR A 272 20.01 -5.85 -7.27
CA TYR A 272 19.83 -6.84 -8.33
C TYR A 272 18.37 -7.26 -8.53
N MET A 273 17.56 -7.37 -7.46
CA MET A 273 16.13 -7.60 -7.60
C MET A 273 15.41 -6.44 -8.30
N PHE A 274 15.80 -5.19 -8.03
CA PHE A 274 15.29 -4.03 -8.76
C PHE A 274 15.72 -4.05 -10.23
N ASP A 275 16.96 -4.46 -10.53
CA ASP A 275 17.44 -4.61 -11.92
C ASP A 275 16.62 -5.67 -12.67
N LEU A 276 16.27 -6.78 -12.03
CA LEU A 276 15.43 -7.82 -12.62
C LEU A 276 13.99 -7.32 -12.86
N GLN A 277 13.41 -6.57 -11.91
CA GLN A 277 12.10 -5.93 -12.11
C GLN A 277 12.13 -4.98 -13.31
N ALA A 278 13.17 -4.16 -13.46
CA ALA A 278 13.35 -3.26 -14.60
C ALA A 278 13.52 -4.01 -15.93
N GLN A 279 14.04 -5.24 -15.90
CA GLN A 279 14.14 -6.14 -17.06
C GLN A 279 12.84 -6.93 -17.34
N GLY A 280 11.75 -6.66 -16.60
CA GLY A 280 10.45 -7.30 -16.81
C GLY A 280 10.26 -8.63 -16.08
N TYR A 281 11.11 -8.96 -15.09
CA TYR A 281 10.86 -10.11 -14.23
C TYR A 281 9.68 -9.83 -13.30
N THR A 282 8.84 -10.84 -13.11
CA THR A 282 7.86 -10.86 -12.01
C THR A 282 8.56 -11.32 -10.74
N THR A 283 8.52 -10.54 -9.67
CA THR A 283 9.27 -10.83 -8.44
C THR A 283 8.40 -11.04 -7.21
N VAL A 284 8.87 -11.90 -6.30
CA VAL A 284 8.25 -12.19 -4.99
C VAL A 284 9.34 -12.21 -3.92
N GLU A 285 9.00 -11.82 -2.69
CA GLU A 285 9.87 -11.92 -1.53
C GLU A 285 9.29 -12.91 -0.50
N LEU A 286 10.15 -13.76 0.06
CA LEU A 286 9.83 -14.78 1.06
C LEU A 286 10.61 -14.55 2.36
#